data_AF-A0A847WXE1-F1
#
_entry.id   AF-A0A847WXE1-F1
#
_cell.length_a   1.000
_cell.length_b   1.000
_cell.length_c   1.000
_cell.angle_alpha   90.00
_cell.angle_beta   90.00
_cell.angle_gamma   90.00
#
_symmetry.space_group_name_H-M   'P 1'
#
loop_
_entity.id
_entity.type
_entity.pdbx_description
1 polymer ?
#
loop_
_entity_poly.entity_id
_entity_poly.type
_entity_poly.pdbx_seq_one_letter_code
_entity_poly.pdbx_strand_id
1 'polypeptide(L)' 'TLAQSTVSQHIKVLLDAGLIDRKPHGTRNRYCIRRETLADLKAAFGGLLQGLAPSTTKEAEPA' A
#
# COMPACT_ATOMS: atom_id res chain seq x y z
N THR A 1 3.51 -19.25 2.92
CA THR A 1 2.80 -18.83 1.69
C THR A 1 1.39 -18.38 2.08
N LEU A 2 0.92 -17.21 1.64
CA LEU A 2 -0.46 -16.79 1.94
C LEU A 2 -1.46 -17.62 1.14
N ALA A 3 -2.59 -17.96 1.76
CA ALA A 3 -3.68 -18.64 1.07
C ALA A 3 -4.29 -17.74 -0.03
N GLN A 4 -4.75 -18.36 -1.12
CA GLN A 4 -5.34 -17.65 -2.26
C GLN A 4 -6.60 -16.86 -1.88
N SER A 5 -7.38 -17.38 -0.92
CA SER A 5 -8.54 -16.69 -0.34
C SER A 5 -8.15 -15.39 0.34
N THR A 6 -7.08 -15.39 1.14
CA THR A 6 -6.55 -14.21 1.82
C THR A 6 -6.10 -13.15 0.82
N VAL A 7 -5.37 -13.55 -0.23
CA VAL A 7 -4.93 -12.61 -1.28
C VAL A 7 -6.13 -12.00 -2.01
N SER A 8 -7.14 -12.80 -2.36
CA SER A 8 -8.36 -12.30 -3.01
C SER A 8 -9.12 -11.32 -2.13
N GLN A 9 -9.18 -11.59 -0.83
CA GLN A 9 -9.82 -10.71 0.14
C GLN A 9 -9.11 -9.35 0.21
N HIS A 10 -7.77 -9.31 0.27
CA HIS A 10 -7.02 -8.06 0.23
C HIS A 10 -7.26 -7.28 -1.07
N ILE A 11 -7.23 -7.96 -2.22
CA ILE A 11 -7.51 -7.32 -3.52
C ILE A 11 -8.91 -6.72 -3.54
N LYS A 12 -9.92 -7.42 -3.00
CA LYS A 12 -11.29 -6.91 -2.91
C LYS A 12 -11.34 -5.61 -2.10
N VAL A 13 -10.74 -5.60 -0.90
CA VAL A 13 -10.71 -4.40 -0.05
C VAL A 13 -10.00 -3.23 -0.74
N LEU A 14 -8.89 -3.48 -1.43
CA LEU A 14 -8.16 -2.44 -2.16
C LEU A 14 -8.96 -1.89 -3.35
N LEU A 15 -9.75 -2.74 -4.02
CA LEU A 15 -10.62 -2.34 -5.13
C LEU A 15 -11.81 -1.51 -4.61
N ASP A 16 -12.45 -1.97 -3.53
CA ASP A 16 -13.58 -1.28 -2.88
C ASP A 16 -13.16 0.08 -2.32
N ALA A 17 -11.93 0.19 -1.79
CA ALA A 17 -11.33 1.46 -1.34
C ALA A 17 -10.88 2.37 -2.51
N GLY A 18 -10.97 1.90 -3.76
CA GLY A 18 -10.53 2.67 -4.92
C GLY A 18 -9.02 2.89 -5.00
N LEU A 19 -8.20 2.04 -4.37
CA LEU A 19 -6.74 2.13 -4.44
C LEU A 19 -6.19 1.40 -5.67
N ILE A 20 -6.95 0.45 -6.21
CA ILE A 20 -6.59 -0.30 -7.41
C ILE A 20 -7.76 -0.35 -8.40
N ASP A 21 -7.44 -0.54 -9.67
CA ASP A 21 -8.39 -0.85 -10.73
C ASP A 21 -8.26 -2.30 -11.17
N ARG A 22 -9.36 -2.88 -11.64
CA ARG A 22 -9.39 -4.19 -12.27
C ARG A 22 -9.57 -4.03 -13.79
N LYS A 23 -8.61 -4.57 -14.55
CA LYS A 23 -8.68 -4.68 -16.01
C LYS A 23 -8.83 -6.14 -16.42
N PRO A 24 -9.88 -6.53 -17.16
CA PRO A 24 -9.98 -7.87 -17.71
C PRO A 24 -8.89 -8.08 -18.77
N HIS A 25 -8.17 -9.20 -18.69
CA HIS A 25 -7.12 -9.56 -19.65
C HIS A 25 -7.26 -11.05 -20.02
N GLY A 26 -8.14 -11.32 -20.98
CA GLY A 26 -8.53 -12.69 -21.33
C GLY A 26 -9.22 -13.38 -20.16
N THR A 27 -8.75 -14.57 -19.79
CA THR A 27 -9.31 -15.37 -18.68
C THR A 27 -8.83 -14.92 -17.29
N ARG A 28 -7.93 -13.93 -17.22
CA ARG A 28 -7.33 -13.48 -15.95
C ARG A 28 -7.63 -12.00 -15.71
N ASN A 29 -7.82 -11.65 -14.45
CA ASN A 29 -7.91 -10.25 -14.04
C ASN A 29 -6.51 -9.68 -13.82
N ARG A 30 -6.25 -8.48 -14.34
CA ARG A 30 -5.06 -7.69 -14.03
C ARG A 30 -5.45 -6.54 -13.10
N TYR A 31 -4.70 -6.37 -12.03
CA TYR A 31 -4.93 -5.27 -11.08
C TYR A 31 -3.86 -4.21 -11.25
N CYS A 32 -4.27 -2.94 -11.26
CA CYS A 32 -3.38 -1.79 -11.44
C CYS A 32 -3.58 -0.81 -10.28
N ILE A 33 -2.49 -0.30 -9.70
CA ILE A 33 -2.57 0.71 -8.64
C ILE A 33 -2.99 2.06 -9.23
N ARG A 34 -3.95 2.72 -8.60
CA ARG A 34 -4.33 4.10 -8.92
C ARG A 34 -3.41 5.08 -8.21
N ARG A 35 -2.42 5.57 -8.95
CA ARG A 35 -1.34 6.44 -8.42
C ARG A 35 -1.86 7.72 -7.77
N GLU A 36 -2.93 8.31 -8.31
CA GLU A 36 -3.54 9.54 -7.79
C GLU A 36 -4.09 9.33 -6.38
N THR A 37 -5.06 8.41 -6.22
CA THR A 37 -5.61 8.04 -4.90
C THR A 37 -4.54 7.56 -3.92
N LEU A 38 -3.50 6.87 -4.39
CA LEU A 38 -2.40 6.45 -3.52
C LEU A 38 -1.53 7.64 -3.09
N ALA A 39 -1.35 8.65 -3.95
CA ALA A 39 -0.66 9.89 -3.61
C ALA A 39 -1.45 10.70 -2.58
N ASP A 40 -2.77 10.78 -2.71
CA ASP A 40 -3.65 11.43 -1.73
C ASP A 40 -3.58 10.73 -0.37
N LEU A 41 -3.61 9.38 -0.37
CA LEU A 41 -3.41 8.59 0.83
C LEU A 41 -2.04 8.87 1.45
N LYS A 42 -0.98 8.91 0.64
CA LYS A 42 0.38 9.22 1.11
C LYS A 42 0.45 10.63 1.71
N ALA A 43 -0.21 11.62 1.12
CA ALA A 43 -0.24 12.98 1.64
C ALA A 43 -0.99 13.05 2.98
N ALA A 44 -2.15 12.40 3.08
CA ALA A 44 -2.97 12.36 4.30
C ALA A 44 -2.26 11.64 5.46
N PHE A 45 -1.60 10.52 5.18
CA PHE A 45 -0.94 9.69 6.20
C PHE A 45 0.54 10.05 6.41
N GLY A 46 1.16 10.85 5.54
CA GLY A 46 2.59 11.12 5.54
C GLY A 46 3.08 11.72 6.86
N GLY A 47 2.39 12.74 7.35
CA GLY A 47 2.74 13.38 8.63
C GLY A 47 2.56 12.44 9.83
N LEU A 48 1.49 11.65 9.84
CA LEU A 48 1.21 10.67 10.90
C LEU A 48 2.28 9.56 10.92
N LEU A 49 2.62 9.01 9.77
CA LEU A 49 3.64 7.96 9.66
C LEU A 49 5.04 8.49 9.97
N GLN A 50 5.35 9.74 9.62
CA GLN A 50 6.61 10.36 9.99
C GLN A 50 6.74 10.58 11.50
N GLY A 51 5.65 10.92 12.19
CA GLY A 51 5.63 11.04 13.65
C GLY A 51 5.72 9.69 14.38
N LEU A 52 5.26 8.60 13.75
CA LEU A 52 5.37 7.23 14.27
C LEU A 52 6.68 6.53 13.87
N ALA A 53 7.42 7.08 12.90
CA ALA A 53 8.67 6.51 12.47
C ALA A 53 9.63 6.48 13.66
N PRO A 54 10.26 5.32 13.97
CA PRO A 54 11.27 5.29 15.01
C PRO A 54 12.33 6.31 14.63
N SER A 55 12.61 7.25 15.54
CA SER A 55 13.75 8.13 15.40
C SER A 55 14.96 7.23 15.25
N THR A 56 15.50 7.14 14.04
CA THR A 56 16.80 6.51 13.80
C THR A 56 17.82 7.43 14.45
N THR A 57 17.90 7.39 15.78
CA THR A 57 19.02 7.90 16.55
C THR A 57 20.17 6.99 16.18
N LYS A 58 20.85 7.36 15.09
CA LYS A 58 22.18 6.84 14.82
C LYS A 58 23.05 7.39 15.94
N GLU A 59 23.20 6.59 16.99
CA GLU A 59 24.20 6.77 18.02
C GLU A 59 25.55 6.78 17.30
N ALA A 60 26.06 7.99 17.06
CA ALA A 60 27.39 8.19 16.53
C ALA A 60 28.34 7.84 17.66
N GLU A 61 28.90 6.64 17.59
CA GLU A 61 30.06 6.22 18.37
C GLU A 61 31.21 7.21 18.11
N PRO A 62 31.68 7.97 19.13
CA PRO A 62 32.95 8.68 19.02
C PRO A 62 34.06 7.67 19.35
N ALA A 63 34.88 7.35 18.35
CA ALA A 63 36.17 6.68 18.53
C ALA A 63 37.29 7.73 18.62
#